data_AF-R9T5V3-F1
#
_entry.id   AF-R9T5V3-F1
#
_cell.length_a   1.000
_cell.length_b   1.000
_cell.length_c   1.000
_cell.angle_alpha   90.00
_cell.angle_beta   90.00
_cell.angle_gamma   90.00
#
_symmetry.space_group_name_H-M   'P 1'
#
loop_
_entity.id
_entity.type
_entity.pdbx_description
1 polymer ?
#
loop_
_entity_poly.entity_id
_entity_poly.type
_entity_poly.pdbx_seq_one_letter_code
_entity_poly.pdbx_strand_id
1 'polypeptide(L)'
;MLNSKDFGVPQNRERVYIVGYLRGKCSGQVFPLGEIPCKTEAVPMKNIGTRLIQVGIIDRTYESSGRVFSSNGLSPTLVIPGGGGRTVKILNGGRVRCLTPREYWRLQGFPDWAFERAEKVNSDTQLYKQAGNSVTVPVIAAIADKLSSIIISN
;
A
#
# COMPACT_ATOMS: atom_id res chain seq x y z
N MET A 1 6.54 -9.92 10.05
CA MET A 1 5.97 -9.65 8.71
C MET A 1 4.67 -8.90 8.92
N LEU A 2 4.41 -7.81 8.19
CA LEU A 2 3.19 -7.00 8.32
C LEU A 2 2.50 -6.89 6.96
N ASN A 3 1.16 -6.85 6.95
CA ASN A 3 0.36 -6.66 5.74
C ASN A 3 -0.33 -5.30 5.76
N SER A 4 -0.28 -4.57 4.66
CA SER A 4 -0.85 -3.21 4.52
C SER A 4 -2.36 -3.16 4.76
N LYS A 5 -3.08 -4.25 4.47
CA LYS A 5 -4.52 -4.39 4.72
C LYS A 5 -4.90 -4.23 6.19
N ASP A 6 -3.99 -4.54 7.10
CA ASP A 6 -4.23 -4.50 8.55
C ASP A 6 -4.05 -3.06 9.10
N PHE A 7 -3.62 -2.11 8.25
CA PHE A 7 -3.32 -0.71 8.61
C PHE A 7 -4.20 0.29 7.85
N GLY A 8 -5.42 -0.12 7.49
CA GLY A 8 -6.42 0.77 6.87
C GLY A 8 -6.22 1.06 5.38
N VAL A 9 -5.32 0.34 4.71
CA VAL A 9 -5.08 0.49 3.26
C VAL A 9 -5.61 -0.74 2.53
N PRO A 10 -6.49 -0.62 1.52
CA PRO A 10 -7.14 -1.76 0.85
C PRO A 10 -6.19 -2.47 -0.14
N GLN A 11 -5.05 -2.95 0.34
CA GLN A 11 -4.00 -3.55 -0.46
C GLN A 11 -3.41 -4.77 0.25
N ASN A 12 -3.41 -5.91 -0.44
CA ASN A 12 -2.70 -7.10 0.02
C ASN A 12 -1.20 -6.96 -0.32
N ARG A 13 -0.45 -6.37 0.61
CA ARG A 13 0.99 -6.11 0.50
C ARG A 13 1.68 -6.51 1.79
N GLU A 14 2.27 -7.70 1.77
CA GLU A 14 3.07 -8.25 2.87
C GLU A 14 4.52 -7.81 2.73
N ARG A 15 5.08 -7.26 3.80
CA ARG A 15 6.46 -6.80 3.86
C ARG A 15 7.13 -7.21 5.17
N VAL A 16 8.42 -7.46 5.09
CA VAL A 16 9.27 -7.66 6.26
C VAL A 16 9.85 -6.30 6.64
N TYR A 17 9.72 -5.95 7.92
CA TYR A 17 10.29 -4.75 8.50
C TYR A 17 11.34 -5.18 9.51
N ILE A 18 12.54 -4.64 9.36
CA ILE A 18 13.68 -4.91 10.25
C ILE A 18 13.88 -3.64 11.07
N VAL A 19 13.77 -3.76 12.39
CA VAL A 19 14.05 -2.66 13.32
C VAL A 19 15.24 -3.05 14.17
N GLY A 20 16.30 -2.27 14.06
CA GLY A 20 17.46 -2.35 14.96
C GLY A 20 17.41 -1.22 15.99
N TYR A 21 17.90 -1.50 17.19
CA TYR A 21 18.15 -0.49 18.23
C TYR A 21 19.57 -0.66 18.77
N LEU A 22 20.13 0.42 19.32
CA LEU A 22 21.42 0.36 19.98
C LEU A 22 21.29 -0.42 21.30
N ARG A 23 22.22 -1.34 21.55
CA ARG A 23 22.25 -2.17 22.76
C ARG A 23 22.22 -1.29 24.02
N GLY A 24 21.34 -1.64 24.96
CA GLY A 24 21.20 -0.93 26.25
C GLY A 24 20.22 0.26 26.25
N LYS A 25 19.63 0.63 25.11
CA LYS A 25 18.64 1.73 25.02
C LYS A 25 17.19 1.23 25.00
N CYS A 26 16.87 0.25 24.16
CA CYS A 26 15.47 -0.07 23.84
C CYS A 26 15.21 -1.58 23.61
N SER A 27 15.85 -2.46 24.38
CA SER A 27 15.89 -3.90 24.07
C SER A 27 14.53 -4.60 24.15
N GLY A 28 14.01 -5.03 23.00
CA GLY A 28 12.82 -5.89 22.91
C GLY A 28 11.48 -5.17 23.12
N GLN A 29 11.46 -3.84 23.19
CA GLN A 29 10.23 -3.08 23.50
C GLN A 29 9.42 -2.68 22.26
N VAL A 30 10.02 -2.77 21.06
CA VAL A 30 9.41 -2.29 19.80
C VAL A 30 8.28 -3.19 19.30
N PHE A 31 8.38 -4.49 19.54
CA PHE A 31 7.40 -5.48 19.11
C PHE A 31 6.78 -6.18 20.32
N PRO A 32 5.53 -6.66 20.22
CA PRO A 32 4.68 -6.69 19.03
C PRO A 32 3.99 -5.34 18.69
N LEU A 33 3.69 -5.13 17.40
CA LEU A 33 2.91 -3.96 16.91
C LEU A 33 1.39 -4.22 16.92
N GLY A 34 0.95 -5.45 17.22
CA GLY A 34 -0.44 -5.88 17.07
C GLY A 34 -1.44 -5.20 18.00
N GLU A 35 -0.96 -4.44 18.99
CA GLU A 35 -1.78 -3.68 19.92
C GLU A 35 -1.95 -2.21 19.53
N ILE A 36 -1.40 -1.78 18.39
CA ILE A 36 -1.51 -0.38 17.96
C ILE A 36 -2.91 -0.17 17.38
N PRO A 37 -3.80 0.60 18.05
CA PRO A 37 -5.04 1.02 17.42
C PRO A 37 -4.65 1.90 16.23
N CYS A 38 -5.15 1.57 15.03
CA CYS A 38 -5.04 2.45 13.89
C CYS A 38 -5.64 3.81 14.28
N LYS A 39 -4.78 4.81 14.54
CA LYS A 39 -5.19 6.17 14.91
C LYS A 39 -5.65 7.01 13.73
N THR A 40 -5.56 6.50 12.52
CA THR A 40 -6.34 7.06 11.44
C THR A 40 -7.79 6.78 11.79
N GLU A 41 -8.63 7.82 11.83
CA GLU A 41 -10.00 7.67 11.39
C GLU A 41 -9.93 7.07 9.98
N ALA A 42 -9.78 5.75 9.92
CA ALA A 42 -10.08 5.00 8.74
C ALA A 42 -11.55 5.27 8.60
N VAL A 43 -11.89 6.27 7.78
CA VAL A 43 -13.21 6.39 7.19
C VAL A 43 -13.51 4.96 6.79
N PRO A 44 -14.44 4.27 7.49
CA PRO A 44 -14.67 2.87 7.21
C PRO A 44 -15.00 2.89 5.72
N MET A 45 -14.14 2.31 4.90
CA MET A 45 -14.37 2.27 3.47
C MET A 45 -15.48 1.24 3.33
N LYS A 46 -16.72 1.71 3.55
CA LYS A 46 -17.86 0.96 4.08
C LYS A 46 -18.27 -0.25 3.21
N ASN A 47 -17.60 -0.48 2.08
CA ASN A 47 -18.01 -1.47 1.09
C ASN A 47 -16.84 -2.17 0.37
N ILE A 48 -15.60 -2.14 0.88
CA ILE A 48 -14.48 -2.89 0.25
C ILE A 48 -14.23 -4.19 0.99
N GLY A 49 -14.32 -5.29 0.25
CA GLY A 49 -14.14 -6.65 0.75
C GLY A 49 -12.72 -6.89 1.29
N THR A 50 -12.63 -7.79 2.26
CA THR A 50 -11.39 -8.14 2.98
C THR A 50 -10.44 -9.05 2.20
N ARG A 51 -10.75 -9.36 0.93
CA ARG A 51 -10.02 -10.32 0.10
C ARG A 51 -9.75 -9.77 -1.30
N LEU A 52 -8.73 -10.29 -1.94
CA LEU A 52 -8.50 -10.12 -3.37
C LEU A 52 -9.64 -10.80 -4.13
N ILE A 53 -10.30 -10.07 -5.02
CA ILE A 53 -11.36 -10.60 -5.88
C ILE A 53 -10.87 -10.51 -7.33
N GLN A 54 -10.37 -11.62 -7.86
CA GLN A 54 -10.00 -11.70 -9.28
C GLN A 54 -11.26 -12.01 -10.10
N VAL A 55 -11.56 -11.15 -11.07
CA VAL A 55 -12.76 -11.27 -11.93
C VAL A 55 -12.46 -11.91 -13.29
N GLY A 56 -11.19 -11.93 -13.71
CA GLY A 56 -10.82 -12.51 -14.99
C GLY A 56 -9.34 -12.39 -15.33
N ILE A 57 -9.00 -12.85 -16.53
CA ILE A 57 -7.65 -12.80 -17.11
C ILE A 57 -7.79 -12.26 -18.54
N ILE A 58 -7.05 -11.19 -18.85
CA ILE A 58 -6.98 -10.56 -20.18
C ILE A 58 -5.76 -11.06 -20.96
N ASP A 59 -4.67 -11.38 -20.26
CA ASP A 59 -3.44 -11.86 -20.88
C ASP A 59 -2.89 -13.03 -20.06
N ARG A 60 -2.70 -14.19 -20.69
CA ARG A 60 -2.15 -15.37 -20.02
C ARG A 60 -0.62 -15.36 -19.98
N THR A 61 0.02 -14.51 -20.77
CA THR A 61 1.48 -14.39 -20.92
C THR A 61 2.11 -13.75 -19.69
N TYR A 62 1.42 -12.80 -19.06
CA TYR A 62 1.90 -12.09 -17.89
C TYR A 62 1.04 -12.43 -16.66
N GLU A 63 1.51 -13.37 -15.84
CA GLU A 63 0.73 -13.87 -14.69
C GLU A 63 0.26 -12.79 -13.73
N SER A 64 1.03 -11.71 -13.54
CA SER A 64 0.71 -10.64 -12.59
C SER A 64 -0.12 -9.50 -13.19
N SER A 65 0.17 -9.09 -14.43
CA SER A 65 -0.48 -7.93 -15.09
C SER A 65 -1.59 -8.32 -16.07
N GLY A 66 -1.75 -9.61 -16.33
CA GLY A 66 -2.83 -10.17 -17.12
C GLY A 66 -4.13 -10.37 -16.34
N ARG A 67 -4.07 -10.36 -15.01
CA ARG A 67 -5.24 -10.54 -14.13
C ARG A 67 -6.03 -9.23 -13.99
N VAL A 68 -7.35 -9.37 -13.88
CA VAL A 68 -8.27 -8.27 -13.60
C VAL A 68 -8.90 -8.48 -12.23
N PHE A 69 -8.93 -7.42 -11.43
CA PHE A 69 -9.48 -7.44 -10.07
C PHE A 69 -10.78 -6.64 -9.99
N SER A 70 -11.66 -6.98 -9.05
CA SER A 70 -12.85 -6.18 -8.75
C SER A 70 -12.46 -4.93 -7.96
N SER A 71 -13.10 -3.78 -8.24
CA SER A 71 -12.98 -2.58 -7.42
C SER A 71 -13.55 -2.74 -6.00
N ASN A 72 -14.38 -3.76 -5.78
CA ASN A 72 -15.00 -4.04 -4.48
C ASN A 72 -14.14 -4.93 -3.57
N GLY A 73 -12.92 -5.31 -3.98
CA GLY A 73 -11.99 -6.13 -3.19
C GLY A 73 -10.71 -5.39 -2.85
N LEU A 74 -9.76 -6.12 -2.23
CA LEU A 74 -8.41 -5.61 -2.02
C LEU A 74 -7.67 -5.47 -3.35
N SER A 75 -6.78 -4.48 -3.45
CA SER A 75 -5.78 -4.40 -4.51
C SER A 75 -4.67 -5.44 -4.28
N PRO A 76 -4.12 -6.08 -5.33
CA PRO A 76 -2.88 -6.82 -5.21
C PRO A 76 -1.71 -5.88 -4.84
N THR A 77 -0.56 -6.46 -4.50
CA THR A 77 0.68 -5.70 -4.33
C THR A 77 1.01 -4.94 -5.60
N LEU A 78 1.12 -3.62 -5.49
CA LEU A 78 1.59 -2.78 -6.60
C LEU A 78 3.05 -3.07 -6.89
N VAL A 79 3.35 -3.40 -8.14
CA VAL A 79 4.68 -3.62 -8.69
C VAL A 79 5.03 -2.51 -9.67
N ILE A 80 6.33 -2.31 -9.92
CA ILE A 80 6.79 -1.40 -10.97
C ILE A 80 6.25 -1.89 -12.32
N PRO A 81 5.55 -1.05 -13.10
CA PRO A 81 5.15 -1.42 -14.44
C PRO A 81 6.39 -1.55 -15.32
N GLY A 82 6.60 -2.72 -15.92
CA GLY A 82 7.72 -2.97 -16.86
C GLY A 82 7.48 -2.43 -18.28
N GLY A 83 6.70 -1.35 -18.44
CA GLY A 83 6.20 -0.86 -19.73
C GLY A 83 5.02 -1.68 -20.28
N GLY A 84 4.36 -1.16 -21.34
CA GLY A 84 3.34 -1.90 -22.11
C GLY A 84 2.01 -2.20 -21.40
N GLY A 85 1.51 -1.31 -20.53
CA GLY A 85 0.20 -1.51 -19.88
C GLY A 85 0.17 -2.61 -18.81
N ARG A 86 1.34 -2.94 -18.24
CA ARG A 86 1.51 -3.95 -17.18
C ARG A 86 1.16 -3.42 -15.77
N THR A 87 0.23 -2.48 -15.68
CA THR A 87 -0.29 -1.97 -14.40
C THR A 87 -1.43 -2.87 -13.90
N VAL A 88 -1.83 -2.67 -12.65
CA VAL A 88 -3.00 -3.37 -12.09
C VAL A 88 -4.27 -2.93 -12.84
N LYS A 89 -5.04 -3.93 -13.29
CA LYS A 89 -6.29 -3.74 -14.01
C LYS A 89 -7.47 -4.03 -13.09
N ILE A 90 -8.44 -3.15 -13.10
CA ILE A 90 -9.68 -3.28 -12.34
C ILE A 90 -10.90 -3.27 -13.24
N LEU A 91 -11.92 -4.03 -12.86
CA LEU A 91 -13.26 -3.95 -13.42
C LEU A 91 -14.07 -2.92 -12.62
N ASN A 92 -14.49 -1.85 -13.27
CA ASN A 92 -15.34 -0.81 -12.68
C ASN A 92 -16.51 -0.49 -13.60
N GLY A 93 -17.75 -0.61 -13.12
CA GLY A 93 -18.95 -0.32 -13.92
C GLY A 93 -19.03 -1.10 -15.25
N GLY A 94 -18.59 -2.36 -15.25
CA GLY A 94 -18.58 -3.22 -16.44
C GLY A 94 -17.44 -2.96 -17.43
N ARG A 95 -16.54 -2.00 -17.16
CA ARG A 95 -15.38 -1.71 -18.00
C ARG A 95 -14.07 -2.05 -17.29
N VAL A 96 -13.16 -2.70 -18.00
CA VAL A 96 -11.82 -2.94 -17.48
C VAL A 96 -10.93 -1.75 -17.80
N ARG A 97 -10.24 -1.22 -16.79
CA ARG A 97 -9.24 -0.17 -16.95
C ARG A 97 -8.04 -0.39 -16.04
N CYS A 98 -6.95 0.28 -16.35
CA CYS A 98 -5.80 0.37 -15.46
C CYS A 98 -6.08 1.34 -14.30
N LEU A 99 -5.47 1.06 -13.14
CA LEU A 99 -5.36 2.05 -12.07
C LEU A 99 -4.49 3.23 -12.53
N THR A 100 -4.87 4.43 -12.12
CA THR A 100 -4.16 5.70 -12.39
C THR A 100 -2.98 5.91 -11.43
N PRO A 101 -2.04 6.83 -11.73
CA PRO A 101 -0.94 7.15 -10.82
C PRO A 101 -1.45 7.63 -9.46
N ARG A 102 -2.50 8.46 -9.44
CA ARG A 102 -3.13 8.96 -8.20
C ARG A 102 -3.68 7.81 -7.35
N GLU A 103 -4.34 6.83 -7.96
CA GLU A 103 -4.84 5.64 -7.26
C GLU A 103 -3.69 4.78 -6.70
N TYR A 104 -2.57 4.65 -7.43
CA TYR A 104 -1.37 3.98 -6.93
C TYR A 104 -0.82 4.64 -5.65
N TRP A 105 -0.78 5.98 -5.62
CA TRP A 105 -0.30 6.73 -4.45
C TRP A 105 -1.25 6.63 -3.27
N ARG A 106 -2.56 6.73 -3.50
CA ARG A 106 -3.58 6.51 -2.46
C ARG A 106 -3.54 5.11 -1.89
N LEU A 107 -3.28 4.09 -2.73
CA LEU A 107 -3.08 2.70 -2.29
C LEU A 107 -1.78 2.47 -1.50
N GLN A 108 -0.87 3.44 -1.46
CA GLN A 108 0.26 3.45 -0.52
C GLN A 108 -0.02 4.32 0.72
N GLY A 109 -1.19 4.96 0.80
CA GLY A 109 -1.59 5.84 1.90
C GLY A 109 -1.01 7.25 1.83
N PHE A 110 -0.51 7.71 0.68
CA PHE A 110 -0.06 9.09 0.54
C PHE A 110 -1.25 10.06 0.46
N PRO A 111 -1.14 11.25 1.05
CA PRO A 111 -2.13 12.30 0.91
C PRO A 111 -2.10 12.92 -0.50
N ASP A 112 -3.24 13.39 -0.99
CA ASP A 112 -3.37 13.91 -2.37
C ASP A 112 -2.44 15.09 -2.66
N TRP A 113 -2.20 15.98 -1.68
CA TRP A 113 -1.28 17.11 -1.86
C TRP A 113 0.16 16.66 -2.17
N ALA A 114 0.59 15.49 -1.66
CA ALA A 114 1.92 14.96 -1.92
C ALA A 114 2.01 14.43 -3.35
N PHE A 115 0.95 13.76 -3.82
CA PHE A 115 0.83 13.33 -5.20
C PHE A 115 0.83 14.53 -6.16
N GLU A 116 0.04 15.57 -5.89
CA GLU A 116 -0.07 16.76 -6.74
C GLU A 116 1.25 17.52 -6.87
N ARG A 117 2.07 17.52 -5.81
CA ARG A 117 3.44 18.06 -5.89
C ARG A 117 4.34 17.21 -6.77
N ALA A 118 4.28 15.88 -6.65
CA ALA A 118 5.07 14.97 -7.46
C ALA A 118 4.64 15.02 -8.94
N GLU A 119 3.35 15.10 -9.21
CA GLU A 119 2.74 15.18 -10.55
C GLU A 119 3.24 16.38 -11.35
N LYS A 120 3.46 17.52 -10.71
CA LYS A 120 3.97 18.74 -11.36
C LYS A 120 5.38 18.60 -11.94
N VAL A 121 6.17 17.64 -11.47
CA VAL A 121 7.60 17.52 -11.82
C VAL A 121 8.00 16.12 -12.32
N ASN A 122 7.05 15.18 -12.43
CA ASN A 122 7.32 13.80 -12.85
C ASN A 122 6.30 13.35 -13.91
N SER A 123 6.75 12.48 -14.81
CA SER A 123 5.86 11.75 -15.73
C SER A 123 5.08 10.66 -15.02
N ASP A 124 3.93 10.24 -15.58
CA ASP A 124 3.13 9.11 -15.08
C ASP A 124 3.97 7.85 -14.84
N THR A 125 4.88 7.53 -15.77
CA THR A 125 5.78 6.38 -15.66
C THR A 125 6.64 6.46 -14.39
N GLN A 126 7.16 7.65 -14.06
CA GLN A 126 7.94 7.87 -12.84
C GLN A 126 7.07 7.80 -11.60
N LEU A 127 5.86 8.38 -11.63
CA LEU A 127 4.90 8.32 -10.52
C LEU A 127 4.51 6.88 -10.18
N TYR A 128 4.29 6.03 -11.18
CA TYR A 128 4.05 4.59 -10.97
C TYR A 128 5.26 3.89 -10.35
N LYS A 129 6.47 4.16 -10.85
CA LYS A 129 7.72 3.59 -10.31
C LYS A 129 7.92 3.98 -8.84
N GLN A 130 7.71 5.26 -8.51
CA GLN A 130 7.80 5.77 -7.15
C GLN A 130 6.79 5.07 -6.23
N ALA A 131 5.52 4.98 -6.62
CA ALA A 131 4.51 4.31 -5.82
C ALA A 131 4.73 2.79 -5.66
N GLY A 132 5.14 2.09 -6.72
CA GLY A 132 5.37 0.64 -6.69
C GLY A 132 6.50 0.23 -5.73
N ASN A 133 7.57 1.04 -5.71
CA ASN A 133 8.72 0.86 -4.81
C ASN A 133 8.54 1.47 -3.43
N SER A 134 7.47 2.22 -3.20
CA SER A 134 7.25 2.88 -1.94
C SER A 134 6.88 1.91 -0.80
N VAL A 135 6.80 2.48 0.39
CA VAL A 135 6.27 1.87 1.60
C VAL A 135 4.88 2.40 1.87
N THR A 136 4.08 1.60 2.59
CA THR A 136 2.72 2.00 2.96
C THR A 136 2.76 2.92 4.18
N VAL A 137 2.32 4.17 4.00
CA VAL A 137 2.48 5.25 4.98
C VAL A 137 1.88 4.90 6.34
N PRO A 138 0.64 4.37 6.45
CA PRO A 138 0.08 3.98 7.75
C PRO A 138 0.88 2.91 8.51
N VAL A 139 1.51 1.96 7.79
CA VAL A 139 2.36 0.93 8.42
C VAL A 139 3.60 1.56 9.04
N ILE A 140 4.24 2.47 8.30
CA ILE A 140 5.43 3.19 8.78
C ILE A 140 5.09 4.10 9.95
N ALA A 141 3.96 4.81 9.89
CA ALA A 141 3.48 5.65 10.98
C ALA A 141 3.29 4.84 12.27
N ALA A 142 2.64 3.68 12.19
CA ALA A 142 2.47 2.80 13.35
C ALA A 142 3.81 2.32 13.95
N ILE A 143 4.78 1.95 13.09
CA ILE A 143 6.13 1.59 13.54
C ILE A 143 6.82 2.78 14.23
N ALA A 144 6.73 3.98 13.64
CA ALA A 144 7.35 5.19 14.15
C ALA A 144 6.75 5.64 15.49
N ASP A 145 5.42 5.58 15.65
CA ASP A 145 4.73 5.91 16.89
C ASP A 145 5.18 5.00 18.03
N LYS A 146 5.29 3.69 17.77
CA LYS A 146 5.77 2.74 18.77
C LYS A 146 7.23 3.01 19.14
N LEU A 147 8.10 3.26 18.15
CA LEU A 147 9.48 3.64 18.40
C LEU A 147 9.59 4.91 19.24
N SER A 148 8.81 5.93 18.90
CA SER A 148 8.79 7.20 19.63
C SER A 148 8.34 7.01 21.08
N SER A 149 7.28 6.23 21.31
CA SER A 149 6.79 5.94 22.67
C SER A 149 7.86 5.31 23.58
N ILE A 150 8.70 4.44 23.01
CA ILE A 150 9.76 3.73 23.72
C ILE A 150 10.96 4.63 23.99
N ILE A 151 11.33 5.44 22.99
CA ILE A 151 12.48 6.35 23.11
C ILE A 151 12.18 7.46 24.12
N ILE A 152 10.95 7.99 24.14
CA ILE A 152 10.56 9.06 25.07
C ILE A 152 10.34 8.53 26.49
N SER A 153 9.96 7.26 26.66
CA SER A 153 9.78 6.66 27.99
C SER A 153 11.08 6.29 28.71
N ASN A 154 12.25 6.40 28.05
CA ASN A 154 13.58 6.08 28.60
C ASN A 154 14.46 7.32 28.67
#